data_AF-A0A9N9AVM8-F1
#
_entry.id   AF-A0A9N9AVM8-F1
#
_cell.length_a   1.000
_cell.length_b   1.000
_cell.length_c   1.000
_cell.angle_alpha   90.00
_cell.angle_beta   90.00
_cell.angle_gamma   90.00
#
_symmetry.space_group_name_H-M   'P 1'
#
loop_
_entity.id
_entity.type
_entity.pdbx_description
1 polymer ?
#
loop_
_entity_poly.entity_id
_entity_poly.type
_entity_poly.pdbx_seq_one_letter_code
_entity_poly.pdbx_strand_id
1 'polypeptide(L)'
;MDRPEHSYEWLEKNLNISKNNDIYFIKDAARLDYRIYDTPNSTLPYSKYSRKMEISDLLAIDTKVIHFGSLFGTFRVVPELSTNLEHAVFIRKHLVPTNSLVQRAANRIINKLGGAKNFIGLHIRVSDGFFMKFARPNIDKIYHQIIDTFTNLSPQEVDVLEGGTHDSDILVDDTVDLSKRQSRSIEIDNSSYQEIVNLNTLKEVKCRKPLHPTDKGVNTIIYIATDAESPRTNPLLFKFFNTFPCVFILDDFDQELAEIKSVRNAEDKTPLVSYLIPLLDATISANGFRFYGTPRSTFSKYIDKTLHPLYSGKELLIELE
;
A
#
# COMPACT_ATOMS: atom_id res chain seq x y z
N MET A 1 8.90 -0.26 -23.11
CA MET A 1 10.31 0.08 -22.82
C MET A 1 11.05 -1.23 -22.69
N ASP A 2 11.84 -1.59 -23.69
CA ASP A 2 12.90 -2.56 -23.47
C ASP A 2 13.90 -1.94 -22.49
N ARG A 3 14.38 -2.76 -21.55
CA ARG A 3 15.47 -2.40 -20.63
C ARG A 3 16.73 -3.02 -21.21
N PRO A 4 17.53 -2.29 -22.02
CA PRO A 4 18.68 -2.87 -22.70
C PRO A 4 19.65 -3.52 -21.72
N GLU A 5 19.75 -2.99 -20.51
CA GLU A 5 20.57 -3.51 -19.41
C GLU A 5 20.10 -4.88 -18.86
N HIS A 6 18.89 -5.32 -19.20
CA HIS A 6 18.39 -6.65 -18.87
C HIS A 6 18.34 -7.57 -20.12
N SER A 7 18.78 -7.08 -21.28
CA SER A 7 18.86 -7.91 -22.49
C SER A 7 19.93 -8.99 -22.33
N TYR A 8 19.75 -10.11 -23.04
CA TYR A 8 20.76 -11.17 -23.05
C TYR A 8 22.08 -10.66 -23.60
N GLU A 9 22.02 -9.86 -24.66
CA GLU A 9 23.17 -9.25 -25.30
C GLU A 9 23.97 -8.39 -24.30
N TRP A 10 23.28 -7.63 -23.45
CA TRP A 10 23.93 -6.86 -22.40
C TRP A 10 24.53 -7.75 -21.32
N LEU A 11 23.79 -8.75 -20.84
CA LEU A 11 24.29 -9.66 -19.80
C LEU A 11 25.53 -10.42 -20.27
N GLU A 12 25.51 -10.96 -21.49
CA GLU A 12 26.65 -11.69 -22.07
C GLU A 12 27.86 -10.77 -22.23
N LYS A 13 27.65 -9.56 -22.78
CA LYS A 13 28.72 -8.58 -23.00
C LYS A 13 29.35 -8.05 -21.71
N ASN A 14 28.55 -7.83 -20.66
CA ASN A 14 29.02 -7.12 -19.46
C ASN A 14 29.35 -8.04 -18.28
N LEU A 15 28.76 -9.24 -18.21
CA LEU A 15 28.97 -10.19 -17.11
C LEU A 15 29.83 -11.40 -17.51
N ASN A 16 30.26 -11.48 -18.78
CA ASN A 16 31.03 -12.62 -19.32
C ASN A 16 30.33 -13.97 -19.04
N ILE A 17 29.01 -13.98 -19.27
CA ILE A 17 28.17 -15.17 -19.18
C ILE A 17 27.71 -15.60 -20.58
N SER A 18 27.52 -16.90 -20.79
CA SER A 18 26.85 -17.46 -21.97
C SER A 18 25.42 -17.82 -21.61
N LYS A 19 24.42 -17.28 -22.34
CA LYS A 19 23.01 -17.57 -22.07
C LYS A 19 22.68 -19.07 -22.02
N ASN A 20 23.33 -19.85 -22.88
CA ASN A 20 23.03 -21.27 -23.03
C ASN A 20 23.76 -22.17 -22.02
N ASN A 21 24.86 -21.68 -21.42
CA ASN A 21 25.74 -22.50 -20.58
C ASN A 21 25.84 -22.02 -19.13
N ASP A 22 25.64 -20.72 -18.88
CA ASP A 22 25.90 -20.10 -17.58
C ASP A 22 24.63 -19.69 -16.81
N ILE A 23 23.44 -19.88 -17.41
CA ILE A 23 22.16 -19.46 -16.83
C ILE A 23 21.26 -20.67 -16.57
N TYR A 24 20.87 -20.86 -15.30
CA TYR A 24 19.78 -21.76 -14.93
C TYR A 24 18.46 -21.01 -14.87
N PHE A 25 17.48 -21.45 -15.69
CA PHE A 25 16.17 -20.79 -15.76
C PHE A 25 15.13 -21.47 -14.87
N ILE A 26 14.61 -20.73 -13.92
CA ILE A 26 13.42 -21.10 -13.15
C ILE A 26 12.22 -20.44 -13.82
N LYS A 27 11.54 -21.20 -14.67
CA LYS A 27 10.35 -20.73 -15.41
C LYS A 27 9.09 -20.96 -14.58
N ASP A 28 8.26 -19.93 -14.43
CA ASP A 28 6.94 -20.05 -13.82
C ASP A 28 6.01 -20.85 -14.75
N ALA A 29 5.39 -21.91 -14.25
CA ALA A 29 4.35 -22.64 -14.98
C ALA A 29 2.98 -21.91 -14.96
N ALA A 30 2.76 -21.07 -13.95
CA ALA A 30 1.54 -20.32 -13.75
C ALA A 30 1.80 -19.03 -12.95
N ARG A 31 0.81 -18.15 -12.88
CA ARG A 31 0.86 -16.99 -11.99
C ARG A 31 0.88 -17.46 -10.53
N LEU A 32 1.88 -17.05 -9.75
CA LEU A 32 2.12 -17.53 -8.38
C LEU A 32 2.49 -19.02 -8.36
N ASP A 33 3.42 -19.43 -9.24
CA ASP A 33 3.86 -20.83 -9.33
C ASP A 33 4.49 -21.31 -8.01
N TYR A 34 5.60 -20.72 -7.57
CA TYR A 34 6.37 -21.23 -6.44
C TYR A 34 6.46 -20.25 -5.26
N ARG A 35 6.54 -20.82 -4.06
CA ARG A 35 6.94 -20.16 -2.81
C ARG A 35 8.26 -20.76 -2.34
N ILE A 36 9.22 -19.90 -2.00
CA ILE A 36 10.59 -20.24 -1.61
C ILE A 36 10.67 -20.30 -0.08
N TYR A 37 11.14 -21.42 0.44
CA TYR A 37 11.31 -21.69 1.87
C TYR A 37 12.79 -21.83 2.20
N ASP A 38 13.22 -21.20 3.28
CA ASP A 38 14.62 -21.27 3.71
C ASP A 38 14.94 -22.46 4.62
N THR A 39 13.93 -23.22 5.02
CA THR A 39 14.06 -24.45 5.80
C THR A 39 13.27 -25.60 5.19
N PRO A 40 13.86 -26.82 5.07
CA PRO A 40 13.14 -27.99 4.56
C PRO A 40 12.01 -28.42 5.50
N ASN A 41 12.13 -28.10 6.79
CA ASN A 41 11.18 -28.50 7.83
C ASN A 41 10.01 -27.52 8.02
N SER A 42 9.84 -26.55 7.13
CA SER A 42 8.73 -25.59 7.21
C SER A 42 7.38 -26.31 7.22
N THR A 43 6.55 -25.97 8.19
CA THR A 43 5.15 -26.42 8.28
C THR A 43 4.17 -25.41 7.68
N LEU A 44 4.66 -24.27 7.18
CA LEU A 44 3.82 -23.20 6.64
C LEU A 44 3.23 -23.58 5.27
N PRO A 45 1.93 -23.38 5.05
CA PRO A 45 1.26 -23.75 3.81
C PRO A 45 1.79 -22.97 2.61
N TYR A 46 1.54 -23.44 1.38
CA TYR A 46 1.92 -22.71 0.17
C TYR A 46 1.12 -21.41 -0.02
N SER A 47 0.11 -21.17 0.81
CA SER A 47 -0.79 -20.02 0.76
C SER A 47 -1.45 -19.92 -0.64
N LYS A 48 -1.15 -18.88 -1.41
CA LYS A 48 -1.65 -18.64 -2.77
C LYS A 48 -0.75 -19.20 -3.88
N TYR A 49 0.35 -19.86 -3.52
CA TYR A 49 1.31 -20.41 -4.47
C TYR A 49 1.04 -21.89 -4.74
N SER A 50 1.49 -22.37 -5.90
CA SER A 50 1.13 -23.70 -6.42
C SER A 50 2.11 -24.81 -5.99
N ARG A 51 3.37 -24.47 -5.70
CA ARG A 51 4.40 -25.43 -5.28
C ARG A 51 5.43 -24.86 -4.31
N LYS A 52 6.09 -25.76 -3.58
CA LYS A 52 7.26 -25.47 -2.75
C LYS A 52 8.52 -25.36 -3.63
N MET A 53 9.44 -24.51 -3.19
CA MET A 53 10.84 -24.47 -3.62
C MET A 53 11.68 -24.22 -2.38
N GLU A 54 12.81 -24.90 -2.23
CA GLU A 54 13.67 -24.70 -1.07
C GLU A 54 14.94 -23.94 -1.44
N ILE A 55 15.49 -23.15 -0.52
CA ILE A 55 16.78 -22.47 -0.74
C ILE A 55 17.90 -23.50 -0.92
N SER A 56 17.83 -24.67 -0.28
CA SER A 56 18.74 -25.80 -0.50
C SER A 56 18.77 -26.25 -1.96
N ASP A 57 17.61 -26.33 -2.62
CA ASP A 57 17.51 -26.68 -4.04
C ASP A 57 18.20 -25.62 -4.91
N LEU A 58 18.05 -24.34 -4.54
CA LEU A 58 18.68 -23.22 -5.25
C LEU A 58 20.20 -23.23 -5.07
N LEU A 59 20.69 -23.57 -3.88
CA LEU A 59 22.13 -23.67 -3.58
C LEU A 59 22.81 -24.84 -4.30
N ALA A 60 22.06 -25.88 -4.64
CA ALA A 60 22.56 -27.02 -5.40
C ALA A 60 22.73 -26.74 -6.90
N ILE A 61 22.28 -25.58 -7.39
CA ILE A 61 22.40 -25.19 -8.81
C ILE A 61 23.82 -24.69 -9.09
N ASP A 62 24.62 -25.51 -9.77
CA ASP A 62 25.97 -25.17 -10.21
C ASP A 62 25.97 -24.40 -11.55
N THR A 63 25.44 -23.17 -11.51
CA THR A 63 25.50 -22.22 -12.64
C THR A 63 25.82 -20.83 -12.14
N LYS A 64 26.44 -20.00 -12.98
CA LYS A 64 26.84 -18.64 -12.59
C LYS A 64 25.65 -17.74 -12.27
N VAL A 65 24.51 -17.95 -12.95
CA VAL A 65 23.32 -17.09 -12.82
C VAL A 65 22.06 -17.93 -12.71
N ILE A 66 21.25 -17.66 -11.68
CA ILE A 66 19.89 -18.17 -11.58
C ILE A 66 18.93 -17.09 -12.07
N HIS A 67 18.17 -17.39 -13.12
CA HIS A 67 17.18 -16.49 -13.69
C HIS A 67 15.76 -16.94 -13.33
N PHE A 68 15.08 -16.17 -12.48
CA PHE A 68 13.67 -16.39 -12.12
C PHE A 68 12.72 -15.76 -13.14
N GLY A 69 11.66 -16.46 -13.53
CA GLY A 69 10.60 -15.90 -14.38
C GLY A 69 9.84 -14.77 -13.68
N SER A 70 9.51 -14.95 -12.39
CA SER A 70 8.90 -13.92 -11.57
C SER A 70 9.27 -14.02 -10.10
N LEU A 71 9.77 -12.94 -9.52
CA LEU A 71 9.87 -12.77 -8.06
C LEU A 71 8.71 -11.95 -7.49
N PHE A 72 7.71 -11.61 -8.31
CA PHE A 72 6.57 -10.81 -7.88
C PHE A 72 5.64 -11.62 -6.97
N GLY A 73 5.23 -11.01 -5.85
CA GLY A 73 4.20 -11.54 -4.96
C GLY A 73 4.59 -11.44 -3.48
N THR A 74 3.65 -10.97 -2.66
CA THR A 74 3.85 -10.97 -1.20
C THR A 74 4.04 -12.40 -0.69
N PHE A 75 4.94 -12.55 0.28
CA PHE A 75 5.28 -13.84 0.92
C PHE A 75 5.85 -14.90 -0.02
N ARG A 76 6.41 -14.51 -1.17
CA ARG A 76 7.05 -15.45 -2.09
C ARG A 76 8.29 -16.10 -1.46
N VAL A 77 9.02 -15.37 -0.62
CA VAL A 77 10.14 -15.90 0.17
C VAL A 77 9.71 -15.96 1.63
N VAL A 78 9.94 -17.10 2.28
CA VAL A 78 9.60 -17.38 3.67
C VAL A 78 10.90 -17.53 4.46
N PRO A 79 11.36 -16.47 5.15
CA PRO A 79 12.57 -16.52 5.96
C PRO A 79 12.21 -16.97 7.39
N GLU A 80 12.25 -18.27 7.68
CA GLU A 80 11.99 -18.80 9.03
C GLU A 80 13.26 -18.82 9.89
N LEU A 81 14.44 -18.97 9.29
CA LEU A 81 15.70 -18.99 10.02
C LEU A 81 16.02 -17.57 10.53
N SER A 82 16.48 -17.46 11.78
CA SER A 82 16.77 -16.16 12.42
C SER A 82 17.76 -15.31 11.63
N THR A 83 18.80 -15.92 11.07
CA THR A 83 19.78 -15.23 10.20
C THR A 83 19.13 -14.66 8.94
N ASN A 84 18.17 -15.37 8.34
CA ASN A 84 17.49 -14.92 7.14
C ASN A 84 16.40 -13.88 7.43
N LEU A 85 15.80 -13.92 8.62
CA LEU A 85 14.91 -12.87 9.10
C LEU A 85 15.63 -11.52 9.17
N GLU A 86 16.86 -11.49 9.67
CA GLU A 86 17.69 -10.26 9.71
C GLU A 86 17.96 -9.72 8.29
N HIS A 87 18.27 -10.61 7.33
CA HIS A 87 18.40 -10.22 5.93
C HIS A 87 17.10 -9.70 5.32
N ALA A 88 15.95 -10.29 5.66
CA ALA A 88 14.64 -9.82 5.20
C ALA A 88 14.31 -8.43 5.76
N VAL A 89 14.63 -8.17 7.04
CA VAL A 89 14.52 -6.84 7.66
C VAL A 89 15.44 -5.85 6.96
N PHE A 90 16.70 -6.22 6.70
CA PHE A 90 17.65 -5.40 5.97
C PHE A 90 17.10 -5.01 4.60
N ILE A 91 16.66 -5.98 3.78
CA ILE A 91 16.12 -5.72 2.44
C ILE A 91 14.92 -4.78 2.52
N ARG A 92 13.94 -5.05 3.40
CA ARG A 92 12.75 -4.19 3.52
C ARG A 92 13.09 -2.74 3.88
N LYS A 93 14.05 -2.52 4.78
CA LYS A 93 14.53 -1.16 5.12
C LYS A 93 15.12 -0.42 3.91
N HIS A 94 15.70 -1.14 2.96
CA HIS A 94 16.31 -0.57 1.75
C HIS A 94 15.33 -0.42 0.58
N LEU A 95 14.08 -0.88 0.72
CA LEU A 95 13.03 -0.66 -0.28
C LEU A 95 12.28 0.68 -0.09
N VAL A 96 12.54 1.39 1.00
CA VAL A 96 11.94 2.70 1.28
C VAL A 96 12.35 3.71 0.19
N PRO A 97 11.41 4.45 -0.43
CA PRO A 97 11.76 5.42 -1.47
C PRO A 97 12.64 6.54 -0.90
N THR A 98 13.85 6.72 -1.44
CA THR A 98 14.81 7.76 -1.00
C THR A 98 14.93 8.93 -1.97
N ASN A 99 14.08 8.99 -3.00
CA ASN A 99 14.12 10.05 -4.00
C ASN A 99 13.88 11.43 -3.34
N SER A 100 14.86 12.33 -3.44
CA SER A 100 14.82 13.62 -2.73
C SER A 100 13.66 14.52 -3.15
N LEU A 101 13.20 14.41 -4.40
CA LEU A 101 12.06 15.18 -4.89
C LEU A 101 10.75 14.70 -4.25
N VAL A 102 10.53 13.38 -4.24
CA VAL A 102 9.37 12.75 -3.58
C VAL A 102 9.37 13.09 -2.09
N GLN A 103 10.53 12.95 -1.42
CA GLN A 103 10.66 13.25 0.00
C GLN A 103 10.38 14.73 0.33
N ARG A 104 10.89 15.66 -0.47
CA ARG A 104 10.61 17.10 -0.28
C ARG A 104 9.12 17.42 -0.48
N ALA A 105 8.49 16.87 -1.52
CA ALA A 105 7.07 17.08 -1.76
C ALA A 105 6.21 16.49 -0.63
N ALA A 106 6.50 15.24 -0.24
CA ALA A 106 5.82 14.55 0.86
C ALA A 106 5.91 15.36 2.16
N ASN A 107 7.11 15.82 2.53
CA ASN A 107 7.31 16.59 3.76
C ASN A 107 6.53 17.91 3.77
N ARG A 108 6.45 18.62 2.63
CA ARG A 108 5.63 19.84 2.53
C ARG A 108 4.14 19.54 2.74
N ILE A 109 3.64 18.44 2.15
CA ILE A 109 2.26 18.00 2.31
C ILE A 109 1.99 17.56 3.75
N ILE A 110 2.85 16.72 4.31
CA ILE A 110 2.75 16.23 5.70
C ILE A 110 2.71 17.41 6.68
N ASN A 111 3.55 18.45 6.48
CA ASN A 111 3.50 19.65 7.32
C ASN A 111 2.15 20.39 7.21
N LYS A 112 1.56 20.45 6.02
CA LYS A 112 0.21 21.02 5.82
C LYS A 112 -0.89 20.17 6.47
N LEU A 113 -0.64 18.87 6.68
CA LEU A 113 -1.51 17.96 7.43
C LEU A 113 -1.27 18.00 8.95
N GLY A 114 -0.50 18.97 9.45
CA GLY A 114 -0.19 19.11 10.87
C GLY A 114 1.07 18.36 11.32
N GLY A 115 1.86 17.82 10.39
CA GLY A 115 3.09 17.08 10.67
C GLY A 115 2.90 15.57 10.76
N ALA A 116 4.01 14.84 10.85
CA ALA A 116 4.00 13.39 10.96
C ALA A 116 3.27 12.95 12.24
N LYS A 117 2.51 11.84 12.13
CA LYS A 117 1.70 11.26 13.23
C LYS A 117 0.56 12.15 13.73
N ASN A 118 0.07 13.11 12.94
CA ASN A 118 -1.08 13.95 13.31
C ASN A 118 -2.33 13.75 12.42
N PHE A 119 -2.29 12.77 11.52
CA PHE A 119 -3.41 12.43 10.63
C PHE A 119 -3.52 10.91 10.46
N ILE A 120 -4.67 10.45 9.95
CA ILE A 120 -4.87 9.08 9.47
C ILE A 120 -4.50 9.03 7.99
N GLY A 121 -3.62 8.11 7.61
CA GLY A 121 -3.30 7.84 6.21
C GLY A 121 -4.15 6.71 5.65
N LEU A 122 -4.82 6.93 4.52
CA LEU A 122 -5.62 5.93 3.82
C LEU A 122 -5.04 5.64 2.44
N HIS A 123 -5.06 4.38 2.03
CA HIS A 123 -4.85 3.96 0.64
C HIS A 123 -6.04 3.15 0.13
N ILE A 124 -6.87 3.79 -0.70
CA ILE A 124 -8.16 3.26 -1.17
C ILE A 124 -8.10 2.99 -2.69
N ARG A 125 -8.26 1.73 -3.06
CA ARG A 125 -8.34 1.25 -4.45
C ARG A 125 -9.79 1.04 -4.83
N VAL A 126 -10.25 1.75 -5.85
CA VAL A 126 -11.59 1.64 -6.43
C VAL A 126 -11.58 1.27 -7.91
N SER A 127 -10.41 1.28 -8.54
CA SER A 127 -10.27 0.95 -9.96
C SER A 127 -9.84 -0.50 -10.18
N ASP A 128 -10.21 -1.03 -11.34
CA ASP A 128 -9.82 -2.33 -11.92
C ASP A 128 -10.33 -3.62 -11.24
N GLY A 129 -10.71 -4.58 -12.10
CA GLY A 129 -11.10 -5.96 -11.79
C GLY A 129 -11.55 -6.25 -10.36
N PHE A 130 -10.66 -6.87 -9.57
CA PHE A 130 -10.96 -7.27 -8.20
C PHE A 130 -11.26 -6.07 -7.29
N PHE A 131 -10.51 -4.98 -7.39
CA PHE A 131 -10.70 -3.85 -6.47
C PHE A 131 -11.97 -3.09 -6.78
N MET A 132 -12.37 -2.97 -8.05
CA MET A 132 -13.67 -2.42 -8.44
C MET A 132 -14.82 -3.25 -7.86
N LYS A 133 -14.76 -4.59 -7.99
CA LYS A 133 -15.79 -5.48 -7.44
C LYS A 133 -16.00 -5.32 -5.94
N PHE A 134 -14.91 -5.19 -5.19
CA PHE A 134 -14.93 -5.11 -3.73
C PHE A 134 -14.77 -3.68 -3.18
N ALA A 135 -14.82 -2.65 -4.04
CA ALA A 135 -14.55 -1.26 -3.64
C ALA A 135 -15.50 -0.82 -2.54
N ARG A 136 -16.80 -1.06 -2.76
CA ARG A 136 -17.89 -0.68 -1.86
C ARG A 136 -17.76 -1.29 -0.46
N PRO A 137 -17.70 -2.62 -0.27
CA PRO A 137 -17.57 -3.22 1.07
C PRO A 137 -16.21 -2.94 1.72
N ASN A 138 -15.14 -2.74 0.94
CA ASN A 138 -13.83 -2.40 1.51
C ASN A 138 -13.81 -0.96 2.05
N ILE A 139 -14.39 -0.02 1.31
CA ILE A 139 -14.50 1.38 1.73
C ILE A 139 -15.36 1.48 2.97
N ASP A 140 -16.50 0.80 2.97
CA ASP A 140 -17.42 0.75 4.09
C ASP A 140 -16.73 0.24 5.36
N LYS A 141 -16.05 -0.90 5.25
CA LYS A 141 -15.27 -1.45 6.37
C LYS A 141 -14.21 -0.47 6.88
N ILE A 142 -13.43 0.17 6.00
CA ILE A 142 -12.41 1.15 6.42
C ILE A 142 -13.06 2.35 7.12
N TYR A 143 -14.19 2.83 6.61
CA TYR A 143 -14.94 3.92 7.21
C TYR A 143 -15.41 3.56 8.63
N HIS A 144 -16.11 2.43 8.80
CA HIS A 144 -16.58 2.00 10.12
C HIS A 144 -15.43 1.71 11.09
N GLN A 145 -14.31 1.14 10.62
CA GLN A 145 -13.12 0.98 11.46
C GLN A 145 -12.62 2.33 12.02
N ILE A 146 -12.63 3.39 11.21
CA ILE A 146 -12.23 4.73 11.67
C ILE A 146 -13.25 5.32 12.63
N ILE A 147 -14.55 5.19 12.32
CA ILE A 147 -15.64 5.66 13.18
C ILE A 147 -15.57 4.99 14.55
N ASP A 148 -15.49 3.67 14.59
CA ASP A 148 -15.47 2.88 15.82
C ASP A 148 -14.20 3.11 16.64
N THR A 149 -13.06 3.35 15.97
CA THR A 149 -11.76 3.52 16.64
C THR A 149 -11.54 4.95 17.14
N PHE A 150 -12.06 5.95 16.44
CA PHE A 150 -11.67 7.35 16.67
C PHE A 150 -12.83 8.30 16.94
N THR A 151 -14.08 7.81 16.95
CA THR A 151 -15.22 8.66 17.23
C THR A 151 -16.10 8.12 18.36
N ASN A 152 -16.93 8.99 18.93
CA ASN A 152 -17.97 8.62 19.89
C ASN A 152 -19.37 8.92 19.31
N LEU A 153 -19.57 8.60 18.03
CA LEU A 153 -20.84 8.76 17.34
C LEU A 153 -21.77 7.59 17.67
N SER A 154 -23.06 7.88 17.84
CA SER A 154 -24.09 6.85 17.93
C SER A 154 -24.36 6.22 16.55
N PRO A 155 -24.86 4.97 16.48
CA PRO A 155 -25.21 4.34 15.21
C PRO A 155 -26.16 5.19 14.34
N GLN A 156 -27.10 5.92 14.96
CA GLN A 156 -28.01 6.81 14.24
C GLN A 156 -27.29 8.03 13.65
N GLU A 157 -26.30 8.59 14.35
CA GLU A 157 -25.48 9.67 13.81
C GLU A 157 -24.62 9.18 12.63
N VAL A 158 -24.05 7.98 12.75
CA VAL A 158 -23.25 7.36 11.69
C VAL A 158 -24.09 7.13 10.43
N ASP A 159 -25.28 6.55 10.57
CA ASP A 159 -26.22 6.27 9.47
C ASP A 159 -26.57 7.55 8.69
N VAL A 160 -26.86 8.65 9.40
CA VAL A 160 -27.12 9.95 8.77
C VAL A 160 -25.90 10.48 8.03
N LEU A 161 -24.71 10.36 8.63
CA LEU A 161 -23.47 10.90 8.07
C LEU A 161 -22.97 10.09 6.85
N GLU A 162 -23.23 8.80 6.81
CA GLU A 162 -22.93 7.96 5.65
C GLU A 162 -24.08 7.86 4.64
N GLY A 163 -25.17 8.63 4.86
CA GLY A 163 -26.29 8.74 3.92
C GLY A 163 -27.23 7.53 3.87
N GLY A 164 -27.25 6.70 4.92
CA GLY A 164 -28.11 5.53 5.01
C GLY A 164 -27.75 4.42 4.03
N THR A 165 -26.49 4.36 3.58
CA THR A 165 -26.05 3.42 2.54
C THR A 165 -25.40 2.16 3.07
N HIS A 166 -25.18 2.01 4.38
CA HIS A 166 -24.44 0.89 4.98
C HIS A 166 -24.91 -0.49 4.48
N ASP A 167 -26.21 -0.77 4.56
CA ASP A 167 -26.78 -2.06 4.13
C ASP A 167 -26.55 -2.36 2.65
N SER A 168 -26.50 -1.32 1.81
CA SER A 168 -26.15 -1.46 0.39
C SER A 168 -24.63 -1.55 0.17
N ASP A 169 -23.85 -0.96 1.08
CA ASP A 169 -22.41 -0.84 0.97
C ASP A 169 -21.65 -2.11 1.34
N ILE A 170 -22.23 -2.96 2.19
CA ILE A 170 -21.68 -4.28 2.47
C ILE A 170 -21.81 -5.27 1.29
N LEU A 171 -22.59 -4.92 0.26
CA LEU A 171 -22.80 -5.76 -0.92
C LEU A 171 -21.68 -5.60 -1.96
N VAL A 172 -21.35 -6.71 -2.60
CA VAL A 172 -20.31 -6.78 -3.64
C VAL A 172 -20.92 -6.42 -5.00
N ASP A 173 -20.15 -5.78 -5.89
CA ASP A 173 -20.62 -5.49 -7.25
C ASP A 173 -20.59 -6.74 -8.14
N ASP A 174 -21.76 -7.37 -8.30
CA ASP A 174 -21.92 -8.59 -9.08
C ASP A 174 -21.87 -8.37 -10.60
N THR A 175 -21.88 -7.12 -11.07
CA THR A 175 -21.69 -6.82 -12.50
C THR A 175 -20.24 -7.08 -12.95
N VAL A 176 -19.31 -7.14 -12.00
CA VAL A 176 -17.90 -7.47 -12.26
C VAL A 176 -17.71 -8.98 -12.20
N ASP A 177 -17.52 -9.61 -13.36
CA ASP A 177 -17.16 -11.03 -13.43
C ASP A 177 -15.68 -11.22 -13.05
N LEU A 178 -15.44 -11.99 -11.97
CA LEU A 178 -14.11 -12.37 -11.50
C LEU A 178 -13.78 -13.84 -11.75
N SER A 179 -14.49 -14.52 -12.66
CA SER A 179 -14.28 -15.91 -13.01
C SER A 179 -12.77 -16.25 -13.05
N LYS A 180 -12.30 -16.89 -11.95
CA LYS A 180 -10.91 -17.32 -11.59
C LYS A 180 -10.22 -16.74 -10.34
N ARG A 181 -10.87 -16.18 -9.32
CA ARG A 181 -10.16 -15.91 -8.03
C ARG A 181 -10.95 -16.28 -6.77
N GLN A 182 -10.40 -17.25 -6.02
CA GLN A 182 -10.90 -17.68 -4.70
C GLN A 182 -10.96 -16.51 -3.70
N SER A 183 -12.10 -16.40 -3.04
CA SER A 183 -12.36 -15.55 -1.89
C SER A 183 -11.90 -16.23 -0.60
N ARG A 184 -11.08 -15.55 0.21
CA ARG A 184 -10.91 -15.82 1.64
C ARG A 184 -11.26 -14.59 2.48
N SER A 185 -11.83 -14.86 3.65
CA SER A 185 -12.33 -13.92 4.65
C SER A 185 -11.24 -12.99 5.20
N ILE A 186 -11.70 -11.87 5.76
CA ILE A 186 -10.88 -10.77 6.27
C ILE A 186 -10.97 -10.78 7.80
N GLU A 187 -9.83 -10.82 8.49
CA GLU A 187 -9.77 -10.68 9.95
C GLU A 187 -9.93 -9.20 10.36
N ILE A 188 -10.46 -8.99 11.57
CA ILE A 188 -10.73 -7.68 12.16
C ILE A 188 -9.74 -7.51 13.31
N ASP A 189 -8.89 -6.48 13.21
CA ASP A 189 -7.98 -6.07 14.27
C ASP A 189 -8.71 -5.13 15.24
N ASN A 190 -8.85 -5.56 16.49
CA ASN A 190 -9.49 -4.82 17.57
C ASN A 190 -8.41 -4.13 18.40
N SER A 191 -8.01 -2.91 18.03
CA SER A 191 -7.15 -2.09 18.88
C SER A 191 -7.94 -0.92 19.45
N SER A 192 -7.83 -0.73 20.76
CA SER A 192 -8.49 0.32 21.53
C SER A 192 -8.06 1.73 21.13
N TYR A 193 -9.00 2.66 21.32
CA TYR A 193 -8.88 4.11 21.23
C TYR A 193 -7.53 4.64 21.76
N GLN A 194 -6.82 5.43 20.95
CA GLN A 194 -5.80 6.35 21.43
C GLN A 194 -6.26 7.76 21.03
N GLU A 195 -6.30 8.68 21.98
CA GLU A 195 -6.48 10.12 21.73
C GLU A 195 -5.30 10.62 20.89
N ILE A 196 -5.45 10.82 19.58
CA ILE A 196 -4.33 11.22 18.71
C ILE A 196 -4.66 12.38 17.78
N VAL A 197 -5.38 13.39 18.26
CA VAL A 197 -5.28 14.70 17.60
C VAL A 197 -5.09 15.79 18.63
N ASN A 198 -3.88 16.34 18.68
CA ASN A 198 -3.59 17.50 19.47
C ASN A 198 -4.40 18.70 18.94
N LEU A 199 -5.31 19.25 19.75
CA LEU A 199 -6.16 20.39 19.40
C LEU A 199 -5.37 21.62 18.94
N ASN A 200 -4.10 21.76 19.35
CA ASN A 200 -3.24 22.85 18.87
C ASN A 200 -2.81 22.62 17.42
N THR A 201 -2.60 21.38 16.99
CA THR A 201 -2.29 21.03 15.60
C THR A 201 -3.47 21.33 14.68
N LEU A 202 -4.71 21.10 15.13
CA LEU A 202 -5.92 21.40 14.36
C LEU A 202 -6.11 22.89 14.07
N LYS A 203 -5.57 23.78 14.91
CA LYS A 203 -5.66 25.24 14.68
C LYS A 203 -4.77 25.73 13.54
N GLU A 204 -3.72 24.99 13.22
CA GLU A 204 -2.77 25.34 12.16
C GLU A 204 -3.16 24.76 10.80
N VAL A 205 -3.98 23.69 10.80
CA VAL A 205 -4.43 23.00 9.59
C VAL A 205 -5.69 23.67 9.01
N LYS A 206 -5.60 24.09 7.75
CA LYS A 206 -6.74 24.70 7.02
C LYS A 206 -7.64 23.62 6.43
N CYS A 207 -8.63 23.19 7.22
CA CYS A 207 -9.62 22.21 6.78
C CYS A 207 -10.60 22.79 5.76
N ARG A 208 -11.23 21.91 4.96
CA ARG A 208 -12.15 22.31 3.89
C ARG A 208 -13.54 22.69 4.40
N LYS A 209 -13.98 22.07 5.49
CA LYS A 209 -15.21 22.44 6.19
C LYS A 209 -14.86 23.03 7.57
N PRO A 210 -15.77 23.84 8.15
CA PRO A 210 -15.62 24.27 9.54
C PRO A 210 -15.48 23.07 10.47
N LEU A 211 -14.63 23.19 11.49
CA LEU A 211 -14.50 22.18 12.54
C LEU A 211 -15.81 22.06 13.33
N HIS A 212 -16.12 20.86 13.79
CA HIS A 212 -17.24 20.62 14.68
C HIS A 212 -16.96 21.25 16.05
N PRO A 213 -17.89 22.04 16.62
CA PRO A 213 -17.70 22.73 17.90
C PRO A 213 -17.60 21.75 19.08
N THR A 214 -18.35 20.65 19.01
CA THR A 214 -18.26 19.51 19.93
C THR A 214 -17.58 18.36 19.22
N ASP A 215 -16.28 18.20 19.44
CA ASP A 215 -15.50 17.18 18.78
C ASP A 215 -15.75 15.81 19.41
N LYS A 216 -16.52 14.97 18.71
CA LYS A 216 -16.68 13.54 19.02
C LYS A 216 -15.61 12.69 18.31
N GLY A 217 -14.44 13.27 17.99
CA GLY A 217 -13.39 12.65 17.17
C GLY A 217 -13.55 12.85 15.66
N VAL A 218 -14.55 13.64 15.26
CA VAL A 218 -14.88 13.94 13.86
C VAL A 218 -13.97 15.00 13.27
N ASN A 219 -13.24 15.78 14.07
CA ASN A 219 -12.25 16.72 13.54
C ASN A 219 -10.92 16.06 13.16
N THR A 220 -10.83 14.73 13.21
CA THR A 220 -9.64 13.97 12.79
C THR A 220 -9.22 14.32 11.36
N ILE A 221 -7.92 14.58 11.17
CA ILE A 221 -7.33 14.85 9.86
C ILE A 221 -7.13 13.51 9.13
N ILE A 222 -7.61 13.42 7.90
CA ILE A 222 -7.51 12.22 7.07
C ILE A 222 -6.85 12.59 5.74
N TYR A 223 -5.84 11.83 5.34
CA TYR A 223 -5.28 11.86 3.99
C TYR A 223 -5.71 10.60 3.22
N ILE A 224 -6.25 10.76 2.02
CA ILE A 224 -6.69 9.65 1.16
C ILE A 224 -5.85 9.63 -0.12
N ALA A 225 -4.97 8.62 -0.22
CA ALA A 225 -4.40 8.18 -1.49
C ALA A 225 -5.39 7.26 -2.19
N THR A 226 -5.80 7.59 -3.42
CA THR A 226 -6.76 6.77 -4.16
C THR A 226 -6.55 6.86 -5.67
N ASP A 227 -6.97 5.82 -6.37
CA ASP A 227 -7.01 5.75 -7.83
C ASP A 227 -8.40 6.12 -8.41
N ALA A 228 -9.29 6.68 -7.59
CA ALA A 228 -10.54 7.27 -8.06
C ALA A 228 -10.25 8.47 -8.96
N GLU A 229 -10.83 8.51 -10.16
CA GLU A 229 -10.64 9.62 -11.11
C GLU A 229 -11.13 10.97 -10.57
N SER A 230 -12.24 10.98 -9.82
CA SER A 230 -12.77 12.17 -9.16
C SER A 230 -13.14 11.85 -7.71
N PRO A 231 -12.17 11.83 -6.78
CA PRO A 231 -12.39 11.30 -5.44
C PRO A 231 -13.51 12.02 -4.68
N ARG A 232 -13.59 13.35 -4.80
CA ARG A 232 -14.56 14.18 -4.04
C ARG A 232 -16.02 14.01 -4.49
N THR A 233 -16.23 13.59 -5.72
CA THR A 233 -17.57 13.31 -6.27
C THR A 233 -17.84 11.82 -6.39
N ASN A 234 -16.89 10.98 -5.96
CA ASN A 234 -17.07 9.54 -5.97
C ASN A 234 -18.11 9.13 -4.91
N PRO A 235 -19.20 8.46 -5.29
CA PRO A 235 -20.29 8.12 -4.37
C PRO A 235 -19.91 7.10 -3.31
N LEU A 236 -18.76 6.42 -3.41
CA LEU A 236 -18.27 5.53 -2.35
C LEU A 236 -17.45 6.30 -1.30
N LEU A 237 -16.72 7.34 -1.72
CA LEU A 237 -15.84 8.10 -0.83
C LEU A 237 -16.56 9.25 -0.12
N PHE A 238 -17.79 9.59 -0.52
CA PHE A 238 -18.51 10.73 0.02
C PHE A 238 -18.66 10.66 1.55
N LYS A 239 -18.83 9.47 2.13
CA LYS A 239 -18.99 9.27 3.58
C LYS A 239 -17.81 9.85 4.37
N PHE A 240 -16.58 9.74 3.88
CA PHE A 240 -15.43 10.39 4.51
C PHE A 240 -15.55 11.92 4.46
N PHE A 241 -15.83 12.47 3.28
CA PHE A 241 -15.94 13.93 3.09
C PHE A 241 -17.14 14.53 3.80
N ASN A 242 -18.20 13.75 4.03
CA ASN A 242 -19.38 14.18 4.75
C ASN A 242 -19.13 14.22 6.25
N THR A 243 -18.52 13.17 6.79
CA THR A 243 -18.28 12.99 8.23
C THR A 243 -17.14 13.83 8.79
N PHE A 244 -16.02 13.91 8.08
CA PHE A 244 -14.82 14.58 8.59
C PHE A 244 -14.61 15.93 7.85
N PRO A 245 -14.39 17.05 8.56
CA PRO A 245 -14.18 18.34 7.93
C PRO A 245 -12.76 18.49 7.33
N CYS A 246 -11.82 17.65 7.78
CA CYS A 246 -10.40 17.70 7.47
C CYS A 246 -9.93 16.51 6.61
N VAL A 247 -10.63 16.22 5.50
CA VAL A 247 -10.23 15.18 4.55
C VAL A 247 -9.50 15.77 3.35
N PHE A 248 -8.26 15.34 3.18
CA PHE A 248 -7.36 15.73 2.13
C PHE A 248 -7.10 14.60 1.14
N ILE A 249 -6.97 14.94 -0.13
CA ILE A 249 -6.51 14.11 -1.25
C ILE A 249 -5.34 14.81 -1.93
N LEU A 250 -4.63 14.10 -2.79
CA LEU A 250 -3.44 14.65 -3.45
C LEU A 250 -3.73 15.95 -4.24
N ASP A 251 -4.91 16.06 -4.84
CA ASP A 251 -5.37 17.25 -5.59
C ASP A 251 -5.45 18.53 -4.74
N ASP A 252 -5.45 18.42 -3.40
CA ASP A 252 -5.45 19.59 -2.51
C ASP A 252 -4.09 20.29 -2.43
N PHE A 253 -3.05 19.70 -3.05
CA PHE A 253 -1.66 20.10 -2.89
C PHE A 253 -0.97 20.46 -4.23
N ASP A 254 -1.72 21.09 -5.16
CA ASP A 254 -1.22 21.42 -6.50
C ASP A 254 0.12 22.16 -6.53
N GLN A 255 0.36 23.05 -5.55
CA GLN A 255 1.62 23.77 -5.42
C GLN A 255 2.79 22.84 -5.10
N GLU A 256 2.59 21.90 -4.19
CA GLU A 256 3.60 20.89 -3.82
C GLU A 256 3.86 19.89 -4.95
N LEU A 257 2.86 19.68 -5.82
CA LEU A 257 2.96 18.79 -6.97
C LEU A 257 3.66 19.41 -8.18
N ALA A 258 3.86 20.73 -8.22
CA ALA A 258 4.38 21.42 -9.40
C ALA A 258 5.73 20.86 -9.87
N GLU A 259 6.66 20.59 -8.94
CA GLU A 259 7.96 20.01 -9.28
C GLU A 259 7.84 18.55 -9.72
N ILE A 260 6.95 17.76 -9.11
CA ILE A 260 6.73 16.34 -9.47
C ILE A 260 6.12 16.24 -10.88
N LYS A 261 5.14 17.10 -11.20
CA LYS A 261 4.44 17.15 -12.49
C LYS A 261 5.36 17.57 -13.65
N SER A 262 6.48 18.26 -13.37
CA SER A 262 7.43 18.71 -14.41
C SER A 262 8.53 17.68 -14.73
N VAL A 263 8.73 16.66 -13.90
CA VAL A 263 9.80 15.68 -14.12
C VAL A 263 9.59 14.90 -15.41
N ARG A 264 10.64 14.81 -16.21
CA ARG A 264 10.73 14.00 -17.42
C ARG A 264 11.93 13.08 -17.32
N ASN A 265 11.84 11.89 -17.93
CA ASN A 265 13.00 11.03 -18.14
C ASN A 265 14.05 11.79 -18.96
N ALA A 266 15.32 11.68 -18.58
CA ALA A 266 16.40 12.43 -19.19
C ALA A 266 16.62 12.08 -20.67
N GLU A 267 16.41 10.81 -21.03
CA GLU A 267 16.70 10.24 -22.35
C GLU A 267 15.56 10.49 -23.34
N ASP A 268 14.34 10.07 -23.00
CA ASP A 268 13.21 10.05 -23.94
C ASP A 268 12.15 11.15 -23.66
N LYS A 269 12.36 11.95 -22.61
CA LYS A 269 11.46 13.01 -22.16
C LYS A 269 10.06 12.51 -21.73
N THR A 270 9.88 11.22 -21.47
CA THR A 270 8.62 10.67 -20.97
C THR A 270 8.26 11.30 -19.61
N PRO A 271 7.02 11.79 -19.41
CA PRO A 271 6.55 12.25 -18.10
C PRO A 271 6.68 11.18 -17.02
N LEU A 272 7.35 11.52 -15.92
CA LEU A 272 7.56 10.59 -14.81
C LEU A 272 6.50 10.68 -13.71
N VAL A 273 5.54 11.59 -13.85
CA VAL A 273 4.50 11.86 -12.84
C VAL A 273 3.74 10.59 -12.42
N SER A 274 3.34 9.74 -13.37
CA SER A 274 2.60 8.50 -13.09
C SER A 274 3.40 7.47 -12.28
N TYR A 275 4.74 7.58 -12.27
CA TYR A 275 5.63 6.71 -11.49
C TYR A 275 5.97 7.30 -10.12
N LEU A 276 5.99 8.63 -10.01
CA LEU A 276 6.35 9.34 -8.78
C LEU A 276 5.15 9.54 -7.85
N ILE A 277 3.94 9.74 -8.39
CA ILE A 277 2.72 9.96 -7.61
C ILE A 277 2.43 8.81 -6.65
N PRO A 278 2.48 7.51 -7.06
CA PRO A 278 2.29 6.42 -6.11
C PRO A 278 3.31 6.45 -4.96
N LEU A 279 4.58 6.74 -5.25
CA LEU A 279 5.61 6.83 -4.21
C LEU A 279 5.32 7.98 -3.24
N LEU A 280 4.87 9.13 -3.75
CA LEU A 280 4.46 10.27 -2.95
C LEU A 280 3.27 9.93 -2.04
N ASP A 281 2.21 9.34 -2.60
CA ASP A 281 1.03 8.89 -1.87
C ASP A 281 1.37 7.89 -0.77
N ALA A 282 2.23 6.92 -1.08
CA ALA A 282 2.71 5.94 -0.12
C ALA A 282 3.49 6.60 1.03
N THR A 283 4.38 7.55 0.71
CA THR A 283 5.16 8.27 1.72
C THR A 283 4.25 9.11 2.62
N ILE A 284 3.28 9.85 2.07
CA ILE A 284 2.34 10.66 2.86
C ILE A 284 1.48 9.75 3.74
N SER A 285 0.81 8.76 3.16
CA SER A 285 -0.10 7.87 3.90
C SER A 285 0.60 7.11 5.03
N ALA A 286 1.85 6.68 4.82
CA ALA A 286 2.62 5.98 5.82
C ALA A 286 2.99 6.84 7.04
N ASN A 287 3.04 8.16 6.89
CA ASN A 287 3.41 9.09 7.98
C ASN A 287 2.26 9.44 8.92
N GLY A 288 1.05 8.93 8.67
CA GLY A 288 -0.06 9.05 9.62
C GLY A 288 0.23 8.36 10.95
N PHE A 289 -0.51 8.69 12.01
CA PHE A 289 -0.42 7.94 13.28
C PHE A 289 -1.07 6.56 13.17
N ARG A 290 -2.04 6.44 12.27
CA ARG A 290 -2.69 5.20 11.86
C ARG A 290 -2.71 5.13 10.34
N PHE A 291 -2.60 3.91 9.81
CA PHE A 291 -2.76 3.63 8.40
C PHE A 291 -3.87 2.60 8.18
N TYR A 292 -4.72 2.83 7.18
CA TYR A 292 -5.65 1.82 6.66
C TYR A 292 -5.48 1.70 5.16
N GLY A 293 -5.44 0.47 4.66
CA GLY A 293 -5.24 0.21 3.25
C GLY A 293 -6.24 -0.81 2.70
N THR A 294 -6.48 -0.75 1.39
CA THR A 294 -7.39 -1.69 0.73
C THR A 294 -6.90 -3.14 0.88
N PRO A 295 -7.76 -4.06 1.36
CA PRO A 295 -7.42 -5.48 1.48
C PRO A 295 -6.90 -6.07 0.17
N ARG A 296 -5.91 -6.98 0.28
CA ARG A 296 -5.26 -7.68 -0.84
C ARG A 296 -4.47 -6.81 -1.82
N SER A 297 -4.43 -5.49 -1.64
CA SER A 297 -3.52 -4.63 -2.40
C SER A 297 -2.08 -4.85 -1.92
N THR A 298 -1.20 -5.27 -2.85
CA THR A 298 0.23 -5.39 -2.56
C THR A 298 0.83 -4.03 -2.19
N PHE A 299 0.27 -2.95 -2.74
CA PHE A 299 0.67 -1.58 -2.44
C PHE A 299 0.26 -1.17 -1.03
N SER A 300 -1.00 -1.44 -0.63
CA SER A 300 -1.47 -1.23 0.75
C SER A 300 -0.62 -2.03 1.74
N LYS A 301 -0.33 -3.30 1.44
CA LYS A 301 0.49 -4.15 2.31
C LYS A 301 1.92 -3.63 2.44
N TYR A 302 2.48 -3.08 1.37
CA TYR A 302 3.79 -2.45 1.41
C TYR A 302 3.80 -1.21 2.32
N ILE A 303 2.78 -0.35 2.22
CA ILE A 303 2.66 0.81 3.10
C ILE A 303 2.52 0.36 4.56
N ASP A 304 1.57 -0.53 4.84
CA ASP A 304 1.23 -0.99 6.20
C ASP A 304 2.38 -1.75 6.88
N LYS A 305 3.05 -2.65 6.16
CA LYS A 305 4.03 -3.58 6.74
C LYS A 305 5.47 -3.15 6.55
N THR A 306 5.73 -2.03 5.89
CA THR A 306 7.10 -1.54 5.68
C THR A 306 7.21 -0.05 5.94
N LEU A 307 6.49 0.79 5.20
CA LEU A 307 6.66 2.24 5.33
C LEU A 307 6.14 2.76 6.66
N HIS A 308 4.92 2.40 7.04
CA HIS A 308 4.28 2.93 8.24
C HIS A 308 5.05 2.55 9.52
N PRO A 309 5.52 1.30 9.74
CA PRO A 309 6.35 0.97 10.90
C PRO A 309 7.64 1.80 10.95
N LEU A 310 8.33 1.95 9.82
CA LEU A 310 9.58 2.69 9.74
C LEU A 310 9.40 4.19 10.02
N TYR A 311 8.35 4.82 9.49
CA TYR A 311 8.08 6.24 9.75
C TYR A 311 7.43 6.51 11.11
N SER A 312 6.68 5.54 11.66
CA SER A 312 6.10 5.65 13.00
C SER A 312 7.11 5.32 14.13
N GLY A 313 8.30 4.83 13.78
CA GLY A 313 9.32 4.39 14.74
C GLY A 313 8.98 3.08 15.45
N LYS A 314 8.04 2.30 14.88
CA LYS A 314 7.70 0.96 15.34
C LYS A 314 8.71 -0.05 14.79
N GLU A 315 8.80 -1.19 15.46
CA GLU A 315 9.61 -2.29 14.98
C GLU A 315 9.07 -2.84 13.65
N LEU A 316 9.99 -3.16 12.72
CA LEU A 316 9.65 -3.76 11.45
C LEU A 316 9.53 -5.28 11.62
N LEU A 317 8.30 -5.77 11.68
CA LEU A 317 8.02 -7.20 11.82
C LEU A 317 7.93 -7.90 10.46
N ILE A 318 8.62 -9.03 10.33
CA ILE A 318 8.52 -9.92 9.17
C ILE A 318 7.41 -10.93 9.43
N GLU A 319 6.22 -10.63 8.95
CA GLU A 319 5.15 -11.63 8.83
C GLU A 319 5.59 -12.75 7.89
N LEU A 320 5.31 -13.98 8.30
CA LEU A 320 5.49 -15.15 7.45
C LEU A 320 4.22 -15.47 6.66
N GLU A 321 3.04 -15.01 7.09
CA GLU A 321 1.73 -15.16 6.41
C GLU A 321 0.81 -13.94 6.57
#